data_AF-A0A0J9XA77-F1
#
_entry.id   AF-A0A0J9XA77-F1
#
_cell.length_a   1.000
_cell.length_b   1.000
_cell.length_c   1.000
_cell.angle_alpha   90.00
_cell.angle_beta   90.00
_cell.angle_gamma   90.00
#
_symmetry.space_group_name_H-M   'P 1'
#
loop_
_entity.id
_entity.type
_entity.pdbx_description
1 polymer ?
#
loop_
_entity_poly.entity_id
_entity_poly.type
_entity_poly.pdbx_seq_one_letter_code
_entity_poly.pdbx_strand_id
1 'polypeptide(L)'
;MERSFPETVAFITDYVAAPGQEQEVESVLTQLKVLGRDPSISNQLTPAILDTITRKFVLPQDESPSIVSTPREPTPTIVEALTIIANALVINNSLLKEWHPHPQLLSYVLQLYDKMDVQEVDLRKAYLFGRVLFLLTFDGLASYTASRSDLVAKSYEVMDAKMHQFEQLDLNDQMPKLAFIELLKFFFNLVHFHLVEAKPKDSTLRALASEILVNKIGTPSARNFDISRHIFNGLMCLPGDIWFGRALESGDCRANVLNAVLMHCRFLTEPATKDLYMNEASLSPALTCLHLIISYLWDSDAVINDEIEKLRQLARTQLFPTSEDRRLGIGKATKTSLASRLVALTSEPTLTNANRIAQEIYWQMCGCDANEVSSIMGFGYGSSYLANTFIAGSDNTNKNGKSPASKSSITEVQPDNDHHDHQQQPQQGINPITGQAMNPEEDSRERERLRAEWDKLSDTEKQQESEKMYGLFEKLKKNGIFKIQNNPFDSSNFEK
;
A
#
# COMPACT_ATOMS: atom_id res chain seq x y z
N MET A 1 -11.69 27.04 -42.20
CA MET A 1 -10.44 26.43 -42.71
C MET A 1 -9.72 25.87 -41.51
N GLU A 2 -9.45 24.57 -41.48
CA GLU A 2 -8.60 23.97 -40.46
C GLU A 2 -7.16 24.43 -40.71
N ARG A 3 -6.54 25.08 -39.71
CA ARG A 3 -5.14 25.53 -39.80
C ARG A 3 -4.21 24.34 -39.61
N SER A 4 -3.05 24.34 -40.26
CA SER A 4 -2.02 23.34 -39.97
C SER A 4 -1.43 23.54 -38.56
N PHE A 5 -0.81 22.52 -37.97
CA PHE A 5 -0.20 22.65 -36.64
C PHE A 5 0.83 23.80 -36.56
N PRO A 6 1.78 23.94 -37.52
CA PRO A 6 2.71 25.08 -37.52
C PRO A 6 2.02 26.44 -37.62
N GLU A 7 0.96 26.56 -38.42
CA GLU A 7 0.17 27.80 -38.53
C GLU A 7 -0.57 28.14 -37.23
N THR A 8 -1.07 27.12 -36.54
CA THR A 8 -1.77 27.25 -35.26
C THR A 8 -0.81 27.73 -34.16
N VAL A 9 0.39 27.14 -34.10
CA VAL A 9 1.44 27.55 -33.14
C VAL A 9 1.98 28.94 -33.46
N ALA A 10 2.23 29.24 -34.74
CA ALA A 10 2.67 30.58 -35.16
C ALA A 10 1.64 31.64 -34.78
N PHE A 11 0.35 31.39 -35.06
CA PHE A 11 -0.72 32.31 -34.65
C PHE A 11 -0.71 32.56 -33.14
N ILE A 12 -0.61 31.52 -32.31
CA ILE A 12 -0.56 31.65 -30.85
C ILE A 12 0.67 32.45 -30.38
N THR A 13 1.81 32.21 -31.01
CA THR A 13 3.09 32.86 -30.66
C THR A 13 3.08 34.33 -31.05
N ASP A 14 2.51 34.65 -32.21
CA ASP A 14 2.46 36.01 -32.75
C ASP A 14 1.23 36.81 -32.31
N TYR A 15 0.26 36.14 -31.66
CA TYR A 15 -0.99 36.78 -31.22
C TYR A 15 -0.70 37.95 -30.25
N VAL A 16 -1.23 39.12 -30.57
CA VAL A 16 -1.27 40.31 -29.71
C VAL A 16 -2.74 40.63 -29.45
N ALA A 17 -3.13 40.73 -28.19
CA ALA A 17 -4.52 40.93 -27.80
C ALA A 17 -5.10 42.21 -28.44
N ALA A 18 -6.00 42.04 -29.42
CA ALA A 18 -6.80 43.11 -29.99
C ALA A 18 -8.28 42.93 -29.59
N PRO A 19 -8.99 44.01 -29.23
CA PRO A 19 -10.39 43.91 -28.81
C PRO A 19 -11.26 43.33 -29.94
N GLY A 20 -12.04 42.29 -29.62
CA GLY A 20 -12.95 41.61 -30.56
C GLY A 20 -12.45 40.28 -31.14
N GLN A 21 -11.24 39.83 -30.82
CA GLN A 21 -10.67 38.56 -31.33
C GLN A 21 -10.80 37.35 -30.38
N GLU A 22 -11.53 37.48 -29.27
CA GLU A 22 -11.65 36.41 -28.26
C GLU A 22 -12.23 35.10 -28.81
N GLN A 23 -13.24 35.18 -29.68
CA GLN A 23 -13.83 34.02 -30.34
C GLN A 23 -12.87 33.34 -31.33
N GLU A 24 -12.00 34.12 -31.99
CA GLU A 24 -10.98 33.58 -32.89
C GLU A 24 -9.91 32.83 -32.09
N VAL A 25 -9.46 33.41 -30.97
CA VAL A 25 -8.50 32.76 -30.06
C VAL A 25 -9.07 31.46 -29.50
N GLU A 26 -10.31 31.46 -29.03
CA GLU A 26 -10.97 30.26 -28.53
C GLU A 26 -11.05 29.15 -29.59
N SER A 27 -11.39 29.52 -30.84
CA SER A 27 -11.43 28.59 -31.97
C SER A 27 -10.05 27.97 -32.24
N VAL A 28 -8.99 28.78 -32.22
CA VAL A 28 -7.61 28.34 -32.47
C VAL A 28 -7.10 27.45 -31.34
N LEU A 29 -7.37 27.79 -30.08
CA LEU A 29 -7.03 26.93 -28.94
C LEU A 29 -7.80 25.61 -28.99
N THR A 30 -9.06 25.63 -29.40
CA THR A 30 -9.84 24.40 -29.58
C THR A 30 -9.24 23.50 -30.67
N GLN A 31 -8.77 24.07 -31.78
CA GLN A 31 -8.05 23.33 -32.81
C GLN A 31 -6.74 22.75 -32.27
N LEU A 32 -5.95 23.54 -31.54
CA LEU A 32 -4.70 23.07 -30.94
C LEU A 32 -4.94 21.95 -29.93
N LYS A 33 -6.01 22.03 -29.12
CA LYS A 33 -6.43 20.95 -28.20
C LYS A 33 -6.69 19.65 -28.95
N VAL A 34 -7.37 19.70 -30.09
CA VAL A 34 -7.70 18.50 -30.89
C VAL A 34 -6.43 17.92 -31.50
N LEU A 35 -5.59 18.76 -32.11
CA LEU A 35 -4.31 18.35 -32.71
C LEU A 35 -3.33 17.79 -31.67
N GLY A 36 -3.27 18.40 -30.48
CA GLY A 36 -2.39 17.98 -29.39
C GLY A 36 -2.74 16.64 -28.74
N ARG A 37 -3.84 15.97 -29.16
CA ARG A 37 -4.15 14.59 -28.75
C ARG A 37 -3.33 13.55 -29.53
N ASP A 38 -2.81 13.90 -30.71
CA ASP A 38 -1.92 13.03 -31.47
C ASP A 38 -0.51 13.07 -30.84
N PRO A 39 0.07 11.93 -30.44
CA PRO A 39 1.42 11.86 -29.92
C PRO A 39 2.48 12.50 -30.83
N SER A 40 2.31 12.38 -32.15
CA SER A 40 3.23 12.92 -33.16
C SER A 40 3.29 14.45 -33.15
N ILE A 41 2.16 15.08 -32.83
CA ILE A 41 1.99 16.52 -32.75
C ILE A 41 2.35 17.02 -31.35
N SER A 42 1.91 16.30 -30.31
CA SER A 42 2.22 16.63 -28.91
C SER A 42 3.73 16.64 -28.63
N ASN A 43 4.49 15.76 -29.29
CA ASN A 43 5.95 15.75 -29.22
C ASN A 43 6.62 16.98 -29.85
N GLN A 44 5.91 17.75 -30.67
CA GLN A 44 6.41 19.01 -31.24
C GLN A 44 6.15 20.20 -30.31
N LEU A 45 5.36 20.04 -29.25
CA LEU A 45 5.17 21.08 -28.24
C LEU A 45 6.44 21.22 -27.39
N THR A 46 6.97 22.43 -27.33
CA THR A 46 8.19 22.76 -26.58
C THR A 46 7.84 23.50 -25.27
N PRO A 47 8.75 23.53 -24.28
CA PRO A 47 8.58 24.33 -23.07
C PRO A 47 8.24 25.80 -23.37
N ALA A 48 8.85 26.40 -24.40
CA ALA A 48 8.60 27.78 -24.80
C ALA A 48 7.15 28.02 -25.28
N ILE A 49 6.55 27.03 -25.95
CA ILE A 49 5.14 27.11 -26.38
C ILE A 49 4.22 27.06 -25.15
N LEU A 50 4.48 26.15 -24.20
CA LEU A 50 3.67 26.07 -22.97
C LEU A 50 3.79 27.34 -22.12
N ASP A 51 4.98 27.93 -22.04
CA ASP A 51 5.19 29.21 -21.36
C ASP A 51 4.43 30.35 -22.04
N THR A 52 4.42 30.38 -23.37
CA THR A 52 3.66 31.37 -24.14
C THR A 52 2.17 31.22 -23.89
N ILE A 53 1.63 30.00 -23.91
CA ILE A 53 0.22 29.71 -23.62
C ILE A 53 -0.12 30.14 -22.19
N THR A 54 0.74 29.78 -21.23
CA THR A 54 0.57 30.10 -19.81
C THR A 54 0.53 31.60 -19.59
N ARG A 55 1.51 32.33 -20.12
CA ARG A 55 1.61 33.78 -19.93
C ARG A 55 0.48 34.52 -20.63
N LYS A 56 0.11 34.13 -21.86
CA LYS A 56 -0.87 34.88 -22.67
C LYS A 56 -2.33 34.59 -22.32
N PHE A 57 -2.67 33.33 -22.05
CA PHE A 57 -4.07 32.89 -21.99
C PHE A 57 -4.52 32.36 -20.64
N VAL A 58 -3.59 32.06 -19.72
CA VAL A 58 -3.92 31.55 -18.39
C VAL A 58 -3.74 32.64 -17.35
N LEU A 59 -2.55 33.24 -17.29
CA LEU A 59 -2.22 34.26 -16.29
C LEU A 59 -2.81 35.63 -16.67
N PRO A 60 -3.26 36.40 -15.67
CA PRO A 60 -3.72 37.77 -15.90
C PRO A 60 -2.55 38.66 -16.37
N GLN A 61 -2.80 39.49 -17.39
CA GLN A 61 -1.78 40.36 -18.01
C GLN A 61 -1.45 41.62 -17.19
N ASP A 62 -2.28 41.98 -16.21
CA ASP A 62 -2.10 43.22 -15.44
C ASP A 62 -1.19 43.02 -14.21
N GLU A 63 0.02 43.57 -14.29
CA GLU A 63 1.09 43.55 -13.29
C GLU A 63 0.84 44.47 -12.07
N SER A 64 -0.34 44.41 -11.44
CA SER A 64 -0.56 45.07 -10.15
C SER A 64 -0.77 44.04 -9.04
N PRO A 65 0.20 43.84 -8.12
CA PRO A 65 0.22 42.73 -7.16
C PRO A 65 -0.82 42.82 -6.03
N SER A 66 -1.74 43.79 -6.05
CA SER A 66 -2.56 44.10 -4.88
C SER A 66 -4.02 43.67 -4.97
N ILE A 67 -4.63 43.52 -6.16
CA ILE A 67 -6.04 43.09 -6.28
C ILE A 67 -6.25 42.40 -7.64
N VAL A 68 -5.72 41.19 -7.82
CA VAL A 68 -6.19 40.33 -8.92
C VAL A 68 -7.45 39.62 -8.42
N SER A 69 -8.61 40.16 -8.74
CA SER A 69 -9.88 39.46 -8.55
C SER A 69 -9.92 38.26 -9.48
N THR A 70 -9.41 37.10 -9.05
CA THR A 70 -9.60 35.85 -9.79
C THR A 70 -11.11 35.66 -10.02
N PRO A 71 -11.56 35.48 -11.28
CA PRO A 71 -12.98 35.41 -11.59
C PRO A 71 -13.61 34.19 -10.91
N ARG A 72 -14.89 34.31 -10.54
CA ARG A 72 -15.66 33.21 -9.91
C ARG A 72 -15.83 32.04 -10.88
N GLU A 73 -15.85 32.32 -12.18
CA GLU A 73 -15.82 31.31 -13.23
C GLU A 73 -14.64 31.50 -14.20
N PRO A 74 -13.92 30.42 -14.56
CA PRO A 74 -12.85 30.48 -15.54
C PRO A 74 -13.44 30.73 -16.94
N THR A 75 -12.81 31.60 -17.72
CA THR A 75 -13.19 31.83 -19.12
C THR A 75 -12.96 30.57 -19.96
N PRO A 76 -13.72 30.35 -21.05
CA PRO A 76 -13.50 29.22 -21.97
C PRO A 76 -12.06 29.15 -22.46
N THR A 77 -11.44 30.30 -22.75
CA THR A 77 -10.03 30.43 -23.15
C THR A 77 -9.07 29.81 -22.12
N ILE A 78 -9.25 30.08 -20.83
CA ILE A 78 -8.41 29.50 -19.75
C ILE A 78 -8.60 27.98 -19.70
N VAL A 79 -9.83 27.49 -19.81
CA VAL A 79 -10.15 26.05 -19.78
C VAL A 79 -9.48 25.33 -20.95
N GLU A 80 -9.54 25.90 -22.15
CA GLU A 80 -8.91 25.34 -23.34
C GLU A 80 -7.38 25.36 -23.24
N ALA A 81 -6.79 26.48 -22.79
CA ALA A 81 -5.35 26.60 -22.58
C ALA A 81 -4.82 25.57 -21.55
N LEU A 82 -5.48 25.45 -20.40
CA LEU A 82 -5.14 24.45 -19.39
C LEU A 82 -5.32 23.02 -19.88
N THR A 83 -6.31 22.77 -20.75
CA THR A 83 -6.52 21.46 -21.37
C THR A 83 -5.37 21.09 -22.31
N ILE A 84 -4.87 22.05 -23.10
CA ILE A 84 -3.69 21.85 -23.96
C ILE A 84 -2.48 21.50 -23.11
N ILE A 85 -2.22 22.27 -22.05
CA ILE A 85 -1.10 22.02 -21.12
C ILE A 85 -1.23 20.62 -20.51
N ALA A 86 -2.40 20.26 -19.96
CA ALA A 86 -2.62 18.96 -19.35
C ALA A 86 -2.39 17.80 -20.34
N ASN A 87 -2.91 17.91 -21.58
CA ASN A 87 -2.70 16.86 -22.59
C ASN A 87 -1.23 16.74 -23.00
N ALA A 88 -0.54 17.86 -23.18
CA ALA A 88 0.87 17.89 -23.55
C ALA A 88 1.73 17.16 -22.51
N LEU A 89 1.53 17.47 -21.23
CA LEU A 89 2.29 16.88 -20.11
C LEU A 89 1.97 15.41 -19.88
N VAL A 90 0.73 14.96 -20.16
CA VAL A 90 0.36 13.54 -20.04
C VAL A 90 0.95 12.69 -21.16
N ILE A 91 1.04 13.23 -22.37
CA ILE A 91 1.51 12.48 -23.54
C ILE A 91 3.04 12.51 -23.66
N ASN A 92 3.65 13.67 -23.40
CA ASN A 92 5.08 13.88 -23.56
C ASN A 92 5.80 13.84 -22.20
N ASN A 93 6.29 12.65 -21.83
CA ASN A 93 7.03 12.43 -20.59
C ASN A 93 8.33 13.25 -20.49
N SER A 94 8.96 13.59 -21.63
CA SER A 94 10.16 14.45 -21.63
C SER A 94 9.77 15.88 -21.27
N LEU A 95 8.70 16.39 -21.87
CA LEU A 95 8.18 17.72 -21.57
C LEU A 95 7.74 17.84 -20.11
N LEU A 96 7.15 16.80 -19.53
CA LEU A 96 6.79 16.79 -18.10
C LEU A 96 8.00 16.97 -17.17
N LYS A 97 9.18 16.47 -17.57
CA LYS A 97 10.43 16.56 -16.78
C LYS A 97 11.20 17.86 -17.05
N GLU A 98 11.17 18.33 -18.28
CA GLU A 98 11.99 19.48 -18.73
C GLU A 98 11.28 20.83 -18.56
N TRP A 99 9.94 20.85 -18.52
CA TRP A 99 9.19 22.09 -18.41
C TRP A 99 9.19 22.61 -16.97
N HIS A 100 9.75 23.80 -16.79
CA HIS A 100 9.67 24.55 -15.53
C HIS A 100 8.53 25.57 -15.62
N PRO A 101 7.35 25.30 -15.03
CA PRO A 101 6.20 26.16 -15.15
C PRO A 101 6.43 27.53 -14.52
N HIS A 102 5.67 28.53 -15.00
CA HIS A 102 5.70 29.87 -14.43
C HIS A 102 5.38 29.85 -12.92
N PRO A 103 6.11 30.59 -12.06
CA PRO A 103 5.94 30.52 -10.60
C PRO A 103 4.53 30.84 -10.07
N GLN A 104 3.72 31.56 -10.85
CA GLN A 104 2.35 31.92 -10.47
C GLN A 104 1.30 30.91 -10.94
N LEU A 105 1.63 30.01 -11.87
CA LEU A 105 0.65 29.11 -12.50
C LEU A 105 -0.05 28.23 -11.46
N LEU A 106 0.71 27.57 -10.59
CA LEU A 106 0.14 26.72 -9.56
C LEU A 106 -0.77 27.50 -8.60
N SER A 107 -0.31 28.66 -8.11
CA SER A 107 -1.13 29.50 -7.22
C SER A 107 -2.42 29.97 -7.90
N TYR A 108 -2.37 30.27 -9.19
CA TYR A 108 -3.53 30.73 -9.95
C TYR A 108 -4.55 29.60 -10.16
N VAL A 109 -4.08 28.41 -10.58
CA VAL A 109 -4.95 27.23 -10.73
C VAL A 109 -5.56 26.82 -9.39
N LEU A 110 -4.79 26.88 -8.30
CA LEU A 110 -5.30 26.65 -6.94
C LEU A 110 -6.41 27.62 -6.57
N GLN A 111 -6.26 28.92 -6.88
CA GLN A 111 -7.31 29.91 -6.62
C GLN A 111 -8.58 29.67 -7.45
N LEU A 112 -8.43 29.32 -8.73
CA LEU A 112 -9.56 28.95 -9.59
C LEU A 112 -10.29 27.72 -9.04
N TYR A 113 -9.54 26.74 -8.56
CA TYR A 113 -10.11 25.54 -7.97
C TYR A 113 -10.79 25.83 -6.64
N ASP A 114 -10.16 26.59 -5.73
CA ASP A 114 -10.72 27.01 -4.44
C ASP A 114 -12.10 27.65 -4.60
N LYS A 115 -12.20 28.64 -5.50
CA LYS A 115 -13.43 29.41 -5.78
C LYS A 115 -14.55 28.62 -6.47
N MET A 116 -14.23 27.48 -7.08
CA MET A 116 -15.21 26.65 -7.76
C MET A 116 -16.08 25.89 -6.75
N ASP A 117 -17.40 25.95 -6.87
CA ASP A 117 -18.26 25.01 -6.17
C ASP A 117 -18.45 23.74 -7.00
N VAL A 118 -17.96 22.60 -6.52
CA VAL A 118 -18.05 21.32 -7.23
C VAL A 118 -19.51 20.84 -7.34
N GLN A 119 -20.44 21.35 -6.52
CA GLN A 119 -21.86 21.01 -6.59
C GLN A 119 -22.62 21.80 -7.66
N GLU A 120 -22.21 23.05 -7.93
CA GLU A 120 -22.90 23.94 -8.87
C GLU A 120 -22.23 23.97 -10.26
N VAL A 121 -20.93 23.65 -10.33
CA VAL A 121 -20.11 23.82 -11.54
C VAL A 121 -19.92 22.49 -12.30
N ASP A 122 -19.67 22.58 -13.60
CA ASP A 122 -19.27 21.45 -14.44
C ASP A 122 -18.05 20.68 -13.86
N LEU A 123 -18.30 19.46 -13.39
CA LEU A 123 -17.31 18.53 -12.85
C LEU A 123 -16.14 18.24 -13.80
N ARG A 124 -16.29 18.47 -15.11
CA ARG A 124 -15.18 18.38 -16.07
C ARG A 124 -14.11 19.42 -15.79
N LYS A 125 -14.49 20.61 -15.30
CA LYS A 125 -13.56 21.66 -14.89
C LYS A 125 -12.84 21.27 -13.60
N ALA A 126 -13.56 20.70 -12.62
CA ALA A 126 -12.95 20.18 -11.39
C ALA A 126 -11.91 19.09 -11.69
N TYR A 127 -12.23 18.17 -12.60
CA TYR A 127 -11.30 17.16 -13.12
C TYR A 127 -10.08 17.78 -13.80
N LEU A 128 -10.27 18.75 -14.69
CA LEU A 128 -9.17 19.44 -15.38
C LEU A 128 -8.23 20.12 -14.37
N PHE A 129 -8.78 20.86 -13.41
CA PHE A 129 -7.98 21.58 -12.42
C PHE A 129 -7.23 20.63 -11.51
N GLY A 130 -7.89 19.59 -10.98
CA GLY A 130 -7.23 18.53 -10.23
C GLY A 130 -6.07 17.90 -11.01
N ARG A 131 -6.28 17.64 -12.31
CA ARG A 131 -5.23 17.06 -13.16
C ARG A 131 -4.05 18.00 -13.39
N VAL A 132 -4.30 19.28 -13.65
CA VAL A 132 -3.22 20.26 -13.79
C VAL A 132 -2.45 20.38 -12.47
N LEU A 133 -3.12 20.45 -11.33
CA LEU A 133 -2.47 20.49 -10.01
C LEU A 133 -1.62 19.24 -9.76
N PHE A 134 -2.12 18.06 -10.09
CA PHE A 134 -1.37 16.81 -10.03
C PHE A 134 -0.11 16.86 -10.90
N LEU A 135 -0.23 17.27 -12.18
CA LEU A 135 0.89 17.32 -13.12
C LEU A 135 1.95 18.35 -12.70
N LEU A 136 1.53 19.51 -12.20
CA LEU A 136 2.42 20.56 -11.70
C LEU A 136 3.15 20.18 -10.41
N THR A 137 2.71 19.12 -9.72
CA THR A 137 3.33 18.60 -8.49
C THR A 137 4.00 17.25 -8.66
N PHE A 138 4.14 16.77 -9.91
CA PHE A 138 4.68 15.44 -10.21
C PHE A 138 6.10 15.21 -9.67
N ASP A 139 6.97 16.21 -9.77
CA ASP A 139 8.35 16.18 -9.24
C ASP A 139 8.50 17.09 -7.99
N GLY A 140 7.41 17.20 -7.23
CA GLY A 140 7.27 18.15 -6.13
C GLY A 140 7.24 19.61 -6.59
N LEU A 141 7.40 20.53 -5.62
CA LEU A 141 7.37 21.98 -5.83
C LEU A 141 8.75 22.61 -6.01
N ALA A 142 9.70 21.90 -6.62
CA ALA A 142 11.08 22.38 -6.81
C ALA A 142 11.15 23.73 -7.55
N SER A 143 10.25 23.95 -8.50
CA SER A 143 10.16 25.20 -9.29
C SER A 143 9.62 26.41 -8.50
N TYR A 144 9.13 26.23 -7.26
CA TYR A 144 8.39 27.25 -6.49
C TYR A 144 9.08 27.65 -5.18
N THR A 145 10.37 28.00 -5.23
CA THR A 145 11.24 28.16 -4.04
C THR A 145 10.85 29.31 -3.11
N ALA A 146 10.43 30.47 -3.63
CA ALA A 146 10.25 31.69 -2.83
C ALA A 146 8.96 31.73 -1.97
N SER A 147 7.95 30.91 -2.29
CA SER A 147 6.66 30.88 -1.60
C SER A 147 6.18 29.46 -1.31
N ARG A 148 7.12 28.50 -1.25
CA ARG A 148 6.82 27.07 -1.17
C ARG A 148 5.94 26.72 0.02
N SER A 149 6.29 27.19 1.23
CA SER A 149 5.55 26.84 2.46
C SER A 149 4.12 27.34 2.44
N ASP A 150 3.91 28.59 2.04
CA ASP A 150 2.56 29.19 1.97
C ASP A 150 1.71 28.50 0.90
N LEU A 151 2.33 28.13 -0.22
CA LEU A 151 1.67 27.42 -1.31
C LEU A 151 1.25 26.00 -0.90
N VAL A 152 2.09 25.29 -0.16
CA VAL A 152 1.76 23.97 0.39
C VAL A 152 0.62 24.11 1.41
N ALA A 153 0.69 25.07 2.32
CA ALA A 153 -0.36 25.31 3.31
C ALA A 153 -1.70 25.60 2.63
N LYS A 154 -1.71 26.50 1.64
CA LYS A 154 -2.92 26.82 0.86
C LYS A 154 -3.43 25.61 0.06
N SER A 155 -2.53 24.76 -0.44
CA SER A 155 -2.90 23.53 -1.14
C SER A 155 -3.65 22.56 -0.23
N TYR A 156 -3.22 22.40 1.03
CA TYR A 156 -3.93 21.60 2.02
C TYR A 156 -5.28 22.23 2.43
N GLU A 157 -5.38 23.56 2.50
CA GLU A 157 -6.68 24.22 2.74
C GLU A 157 -7.68 23.97 1.62
N VAL A 158 -7.25 24.13 0.36
CA VAL A 158 -8.11 23.86 -0.81
C VAL A 158 -8.50 22.39 -0.83
N MET A 159 -7.54 21.51 -0.55
CA MET A 159 -7.79 20.07 -0.46
C MET A 159 -8.87 19.75 0.57
N ASP A 160 -8.75 20.28 1.79
CA ASP A 160 -9.71 20.09 2.86
C ASP A 160 -11.12 20.55 2.45
N ALA A 161 -11.24 21.74 1.88
CA ALA A 161 -12.51 22.26 1.41
C ALA A 161 -13.14 21.37 0.32
N LYS A 162 -12.35 20.91 -0.65
CA LYS A 162 -12.83 20.06 -1.75
C LYS A 162 -13.20 18.66 -1.28
N MET A 163 -12.46 18.10 -0.33
CA MET A 163 -12.76 16.79 0.24
C MET A 163 -14.20 16.74 0.79
N HIS A 164 -14.60 17.76 1.56
CA HIS A 164 -15.96 17.87 2.10
C HIS A 164 -17.02 18.08 1.01
N GLN A 165 -16.69 18.75 -0.11
CA GLN A 165 -17.62 18.87 -1.23
C GLN A 165 -17.82 17.53 -1.94
N PHE A 166 -16.75 16.77 -2.19
CA PHE A 166 -16.82 15.43 -2.79
C PHE A 166 -17.50 14.40 -1.88
N GLU A 167 -17.45 14.59 -0.56
CA GLU A 167 -18.21 13.81 0.41
C GLU A 167 -19.73 13.88 0.16
N GLN A 168 -20.24 14.94 -0.46
CA GLN A 168 -21.67 15.05 -0.75
C GLN A 168 -22.07 14.47 -2.12
N LEU A 169 -21.10 14.05 -2.94
CA LEU A 169 -21.35 13.54 -4.28
C LEU A 169 -21.46 12.01 -4.32
N ASP A 170 -22.16 11.48 -5.32
CA ASP A 170 -22.15 10.05 -5.61
C ASP A 170 -20.89 9.67 -6.40
N LEU A 171 -19.95 9.02 -5.73
CA LEU A 171 -18.69 8.56 -6.32
C LEU A 171 -18.85 7.29 -7.17
N ASN A 172 -20.07 6.75 -7.28
CA ASN A 172 -20.37 5.71 -8.26
C ASN A 172 -20.45 6.29 -9.67
N ASP A 173 -20.80 7.56 -9.82
CA ASP A 173 -20.85 8.22 -11.11
C ASP A 173 -19.45 8.49 -11.68
N GLN A 174 -19.32 8.34 -13.00
CA GLN A 174 -18.02 8.36 -13.66
C GLN A 174 -17.29 9.70 -13.51
N MET A 175 -17.98 10.82 -13.69
CA MET A 175 -17.34 12.15 -13.65
C MET A 175 -16.93 12.59 -12.23
N PRO A 176 -17.79 12.48 -11.20
CA PRO A 176 -17.37 12.68 -9.82
C PRO A 176 -16.19 11.78 -9.44
N LYS A 177 -16.24 10.49 -9.80
CA LYS A 177 -15.15 9.54 -9.57
C LYS A 177 -13.84 10.01 -10.18
N LEU A 178 -13.83 10.39 -11.47
CA LEU A 178 -12.62 10.84 -12.16
C LEU A 178 -12.05 12.13 -11.56
N ALA A 179 -12.90 13.11 -11.27
CA ALA A 179 -12.48 14.36 -10.64
C ALA A 179 -11.88 14.12 -9.24
N PHE A 180 -12.50 13.23 -8.46
CA PHE A 180 -12.02 12.86 -7.14
C PHE A 180 -10.68 12.10 -7.20
N ILE A 181 -10.48 11.22 -8.19
CA ILE A 181 -9.20 10.54 -8.38
C ILE A 181 -8.07 11.54 -8.64
N GLU A 182 -8.29 12.58 -9.45
CA GLU A 182 -7.27 13.61 -9.68
C GLU A 182 -6.98 14.40 -8.40
N LEU A 183 -7.99 14.68 -7.57
CA LEU A 183 -7.81 15.27 -6.25
C LEU A 183 -6.95 14.36 -5.34
N LEU A 184 -7.19 13.05 -5.32
CA LEU A 184 -6.40 12.08 -4.55
C LEU A 184 -4.95 11.94 -5.06
N LYS A 185 -4.71 12.06 -6.37
CA LYS A 185 -3.35 12.08 -6.92
C LYS A 185 -2.60 13.35 -6.50
N PHE A 186 -3.28 14.49 -6.53
CA PHE A 186 -2.73 15.72 -5.99
C PHE A 186 -2.44 15.60 -4.48
N PHE A 187 -3.35 14.99 -3.71
CA PHE A 187 -3.11 14.67 -2.29
C PHE A 187 -1.80 13.92 -2.10
N PHE A 188 -1.64 12.83 -2.86
CA PHE A 188 -0.51 11.94 -2.77
C PHE A 188 0.80 12.69 -2.98
N ASN A 189 0.88 13.53 -4.03
CA ASN A 189 2.07 14.33 -4.28
C ASN A 189 2.38 15.28 -3.11
N LEU A 190 1.36 15.94 -2.53
CA LEU A 190 1.54 16.83 -1.38
C LEU A 190 2.08 16.09 -0.16
N VAL A 191 1.49 14.95 0.21
CA VAL A 191 1.95 14.19 1.39
C VAL A 191 3.28 13.47 1.14
N HIS A 192 3.56 13.07 -0.10
CA HIS A 192 4.81 12.40 -0.45
C HIS A 192 6.00 13.36 -0.42
N PHE A 193 5.85 14.55 -0.99
CA PHE A 193 6.96 15.51 -1.14
C PHE A 193 6.99 16.61 -0.07
N HIS A 194 5.86 16.94 0.56
CA HIS A 194 5.70 18.19 1.33
C HIS A 194 5.12 18.01 2.74
N LEU A 195 5.22 16.80 3.31
CA LEU A 195 4.75 16.52 4.67
C LEU A 195 5.55 17.25 5.77
N VAL A 196 6.80 17.62 5.48
CA VAL A 196 7.67 18.33 6.43
C VAL A 196 7.25 19.80 6.56
N GLU A 197 6.85 20.42 5.45
CA GLU A 197 6.46 21.83 5.38
C GLU A 197 5.07 22.08 5.98
N ALA A 198 4.09 21.23 5.66
CA ALA A 198 2.76 21.32 6.24
C ALA A 198 2.10 19.94 6.32
N LYS A 199 1.14 19.82 7.24
CA LYS A 199 0.40 18.57 7.47
C LYS A 199 -1.05 18.71 7.02
N PRO A 200 -1.65 17.63 6.49
CA PRO A 200 -3.09 17.61 6.24
C PRO A 200 -3.87 17.80 7.56
N LYS A 201 -5.03 18.43 7.47
CA LYS A 201 -5.92 18.60 8.61
C LYS A 201 -6.58 17.27 8.99
N ASP A 202 -6.88 17.11 10.27
CA ASP A 202 -7.55 15.91 10.78
C ASP A 202 -8.94 15.72 10.17
N SER A 203 -9.64 16.81 9.81
CA SER A 203 -10.91 16.78 9.07
C SER A 203 -10.78 16.10 7.71
N THR A 204 -9.73 16.43 6.95
CA THR A 204 -9.45 15.82 5.65
C THR A 204 -9.18 14.32 5.80
N LEU A 205 -8.37 13.95 6.79
CA LEU A 205 -8.00 12.55 7.05
C LEU A 205 -9.20 11.73 7.50
N ARG A 206 -10.06 12.30 8.35
CA ARG A 206 -11.32 11.69 8.78
C ARG A 206 -12.28 11.49 7.62
N ALA A 207 -12.44 12.49 6.75
CA ALA A 207 -13.28 12.38 5.56
C ALA A 207 -12.78 11.25 4.64
N LEU A 208 -11.46 11.15 4.42
CA LEU A 208 -10.87 10.07 3.61
C LEU A 208 -11.07 8.68 4.23
N ALA A 209 -10.68 8.51 5.49
CA ALA A 209 -10.63 7.20 6.14
C ALA A 209 -12.01 6.72 6.60
N SER A 210 -12.83 7.58 7.21
CA SER A 210 -14.15 7.21 7.71
C SER A 210 -15.22 7.41 6.64
N GLU A 211 -15.44 8.64 6.19
CA GLU A 211 -16.62 8.93 5.37
C GLU A 211 -16.54 8.31 3.97
N ILE A 212 -15.39 8.40 3.32
CA ILE A 212 -15.25 7.93 1.95
C ILE A 212 -14.92 6.44 1.93
N LEU A 213 -13.88 6.00 2.62
CA LEU A 213 -13.45 4.59 2.59
C LEU A 213 -14.45 3.65 3.28
N VAL A 214 -15.05 4.03 4.41
CA VAL A 214 -16.05 3.19 5.09
C VAL A 214 -17.45 3.46 4.55
N ASN A 215 -17.94 4.70 4.57
CA ASN A 215 -19.38 4.94 4.35
C ASN A 215 -19.76 4.95 2.86
N LYS A 216 -18.94 5.51 1.98
CA LYS A 216 -19.24 5.54 0.53
C LYS A 216 -18.77 4.31 -0.23
N ILE A 217 -17.53 3.87 0.03
CA ILE A 217 -16.95 2.72 -0.65
C ILE A 217 -17.45 1.44 0.00
N GLY A 218 -17.33 1.34 1.33
CA GLY A 218 -17.78 0.20 2.11
C GLY A 218 -17.11 -1.10 1.68
N THR A 219 -17.79 -1.86 0.83
CA THR A 219 -17.26 -3.12 0.31
C THR A 219 -16.47 -2.88 -0.98
N PRO A 220 -15.21 -3.37 -1.07
CA PRO A 220 -14.44 -3.27 -2.29
C PRO A 220 -15.10 -4.01 -3.45
N SER A 221 -15.09 -3.39 -4.62
CA SER A 221 -15.61 -3.91 -5.88
C SER A 221 -14.76 -3.40 -7.05
N ALA A 222 -14.86 -4.04 -8.21
CA ALA A 222 -14.17 -3.57 -9.41
C ALA A 222 -14.52 -2.11 -9.78
N ARG A 223 -15.72 -1.61 -9.42
CA ARG A 223 -16.16 -0.24 -9.73
C ARG A 223 -15.51 0.81 -8.84
N ASN A 224 -15.29 0.53 -7.56
CA ASN A 224 -14.76 1.50 -6.60
C ASN A 224 -13.27 1.31 -6.28
N PHE A 225 -12.67 0.21 -6.76
CA PHE A 225 -11.28 -0.16 -6.49
C PHE A 225 -10.27 0.97 -6.78
N ASP A 226 -10.43 1.68 -7.90
CA ASP A 226 -9.52 2.77 -8.28
C ASP A 226 -9.46 3.87 -7.20
N ILE A 227 -10.62 4.20 -6.60
CA ILE A 227 -10.70 5.22 -5.55
C ILE A 227 -9.96 4.72 -4.32
N SER A 228 -10.27 3.51 -3.85
CA SER A 228 -9.61 2.92 -2.67
C SER A 228 -8.10 2.85 -2.85
N ARG A 229 -7.63 2.46 -4.04
CA ARG A 229 -6.19 2.43 -4.37
C ARG A 229 -5.54 3.80 -4.19
N HIS A 230 -6.16 4.86 -4.69
CA HIS A 230 -5.62 6.21 -4.54
C HIS A 230 -5.71 6.74 -3.10
N ILE A 231 -6.74 6.35 -2.35
CA ILE A 231 -6.82 6.64 -0.91
C ILE A 231 -5.66 5.96 -0.16
N PHE A 232 -5.42 4.67 -0.39
CA PHE A 232 -4.31 3.96 0.25
C PHE A 232 -2.95 4.55 -0.10
N ASN A 233 -2.72 4.97 -1.35
CA ASN A 233 -1.49 5.66 -1.73
C ASN A 233 -1.27 6.93 -0.91
N GLY A 234 -2.32 7.72 -0.66
CA GLY A 234 -2.22 8.91 0.18
C GLY A 234 -1.96 8.57 1.65
N LEU A 235 -2.73 7.64 2.21
CA LEU A 235 -2.65 7.28 3.63
C LEU A 235 -1.32 6.58 4.00
N MET A 236 -0.74 5.78 3.10
CA MET A 236 0.53 5.10 3.37
C MET A 236 1.72 6.06 3.54
N CYS A 237 1.61 7.29 3.04
CA CYS A 237 2.63 8.33 3.24
C CYS A 237 2.55 8.99 4.63
N LEU A 238 1.47 8.74 5.38
CA LEU A 238 1.22 9.36 6.67
C LEU A 238 1.46 8.36 7.81
N PRO A 239 2.08 8.79 8.92
CA PRO A 239 2.15 7.99 10.13
C PRO A 239 0.77 7.54 10.64
N GLY A 240 0.66 6.30 11.09
CA GLY A 240 -0.60 5.70 11.55
C GLY A 240 -1.22 6.41 12.76
N ASP A 241 -0.40 6.94 13.65
CA ASP A 241 -0.82 7.75 14.80
C ASP A 241 -1.55 9.03 14.38
N ILE A 242 -1.28 9.56 13.19
CA ILE A 242 -1.92 10.78 12.69
C ILE A 242 -3.32 10.48 12.14
N TRP A 243 -3.42 9.62 11.12
CA TRP A 243 -4.69 9.43 10.41
C TRP A 243 -5.59 8.37 11.04
N PHE A 244 -5.04 7.36 11.72
CA PHE A 244 -5.83 6.33 12.41
C PHE A 244 -5.97 6.63 13.91
N GLY A 245 -4.92 7.16 14.55
CA GLY A 245 -4.93 7.53 15.95
C GLY A 245 -5.68 8.84 16.23
N ARG A 246 -5.06 9.97 15.88
CA ARG A 246 -5.51 11.34 16.21
C ARG A 246 -6.76 11.75 15.44
N ALA A 247 -6.79 11.53 14.12
CA ALA A 247 -7.89 12.03 13.29
C ALA A 247 -9.23 11.29 13.54
N LEU A 248 -9.18 10.02 13.96
CA LEU A 248 -10.36 9.23 14.32
C LEU A 248 -10.60 9.34 15.82
N GLU A 249 -11.61 10.11 16.21
CA GLU A 249 -11.86 10.45 17.62
C GLU A 249 -12.49 9.30 18.42
N SER A 250 -13.25 8.41 17.77
CA SER A 250 -13.98 7.32 18.44
C SER A 250 -13.44 5.92 18.11
N GLY A 251 -13.55 5.00 19.08
CA GLY A 251 -13.20 3.58 18.90
C GLY A 251 -14.00 2.89 17.79
N ASP A 252 -15.28 3.25 17.62
CA ASP A 252 -16.14 2.67 16.58
C ASP A 252 -15.68 3.06 15.18
N CYS A 253 -15.29 4.33 14.97
CA CYS A 253 -14.70 4.78 13.71
C CYS A 253 -13.41 4.00 13.39
N ARG A 254 -12.52 3.83 14.38
CA ARG A 254 -11.28 3.05 14.22
C ARG A 254 -11.56 1.59 13.85
N ALA A 255 -12.55 0.96 14.49
CA ALA A 255 -12.93 -0.42 14.19
C ALA A 255 -13.47 -0.56 12.76
N ASN A 256 -14.30 0.39 12.32
CA ASN A 256 -14.86 0.40 10.97
C ASN A 256 -13.77 0.60 9.91
N VAL A 257 -12.82 1.51 10.14
CA VAL A 257 -11.68 1.74 9.26
C VAL A 257 -10.79 0.50 9.17
N LEU A 258 -10.45 -0.11 10.30
CA LEU A 258 -9.68 -1.37 10.31
C LEU A 258 -10.40 -2.47 9.52
N ASN A 259 -11.71 -2.65 9.73
CA ASN A 259 -12.50 -3.60 8.97
C ASN A 259 -12.52 -3.29 7.47
N ALA A 260 -12.64 -2.02 7.07
CA ALA A 260 -12.59 -1.62 5.67
C ALA A 260 -11.23 -1.97 5.04
N VAL A 261 -10.12 -1.66 5.71
CA VAL A 261 -8.77 -2.01 5.23
C VAL A 261 -8.60 -3.53 5.09
N LEU A 262 -9.06 -4.30 6.07
CA LEU A 262 -9.04 -5.77 6.04
C LEU A 262 -9.87 -6.33 4.88
N MET A 263 -11.07 -5.78 4.63
CA MET A 263 -11.92 -6.16 3.52
C MET A 263 -11.24 -5.90 2.17
N HIS A 264 -10.55 -4.76 2.02
CA HIS A 264 -9.78 -4.46 0.81
C HIS A 264 -8.59 -5.42 0.63
N CYS A 265 -7.86 -5.75 1.69
CA CYS A 265 -6.80 -6.76 1.63
C CYS A 265 -7.36 -8.15 1.24
N ARG A 266 -8.55 -8.50 1.76
CA ARG A 266 -9.27 -9.73 1.38
C ARG A 266 -9.66 -9.73 -0.09
N PHE A 267 -10.20 -8.63 -0.61
CA PHE A 267 -10.57 -8.49 -2.02
C PHE A 267 -9.35 -8.55 -2.95
N LEU A 268 -8.23 -7.96 -2.58
CA LEU A 268 -7.01 -7.98 -3.40
C LEU A 268 -6.32 -9.35 -3.47
N THR A 269 -6.50 -10.17 -2.44
CA THR A 269 -5.87 -11.49 -2.33
C THR A 269 -6.80 -12.63 -2.77
N GLU A 270 -8.08 -12.36 -3.00
CA GLU A 270 -9.07 -13.37 -3.34
C GLU A 270 -8.78 -14.03 -4.70
N PRO A 271 -8.90 -15.36 -4.86
CA PRO A 271 -8.57 -16.04 -6.11
C PRO A 271 -9.32 -15.52 -7.34
N ALA A 272 -10.54 -15.02 -7.17
CA ALA A 272 -11.36 -14.50 -8.27
C ALA A 272 -10.83 -13.17 -8.85
N THR A 273 -10.09 -12.41 -8.05
CA THR A 273 -9.60 -11.06 -8.34
C THR A 273 -8.07 -11.00 -8.41
N LYS A 274 -7.40 -12.08 -7.99
CA LYS A 274 -5.95 -12.22 -7.89
C LYS A 274 -5.25 -11.79 -9.18
N ASP A 275 -5.66 -12.34 -10.32
CA ASP A 275 -4.98 -12.07 -11.60
C ASP A 275 -5.16 -10.64 -12.11
N LEU A 276 -6.20 -9.94 -11.65
CA LEU A 276 -6.53 -8.58 -12.07
C LEU A 276 -5.85 -7.52 -11.20
N TYR A 277 -5.81 -7.75 -9.88
CA TYR A 277 -5.48 -6.70 -8.92
C TYR A 277 -4.30 -7.04 -8.00
N MET A 278 -3.86 -8.30 -7.96
CA MET A 278 -2.73 -8.71 -7.12
C MET A 278 -1.39 -8.34 -7.80
N ASN A 279 -1.10 -7.05 -7.79
CA ASN A 279 0.19 -6.49 -8.17
C ASN A 279 0.73 -5.60 -7.04
N GLU A 280 2.04 -5.37 -7.06
CA GLU A 280 2.71 -4.54 -6.04
C GLU A 280 2.07 -3.18 -5.87
N ALA A 281 1.75 -2.50 -6.98
CA ALA A 281 1.23 -1.15 -6.96
C ALA A 281 -0.19 -1.04 -6.38
N SER A 282 -0.92 -2.15 -6.28
CA SER A 282 -2.26 -2.24 -5.68
C SER A 282 -2.21 -2.75 -4.24
N LEU A 283 -1.46 -3.84 -4.01
CA LEU A 283 -1.48 -4.57 -2.75
C LEU A 283 -0.59 -3.94 -1.69
N SER A 284 0.61 -3.47 -2.06
CA SER A 284 1.56 -2.90 -1.11
C SER A 284 1.03 -1.65 -0.39
N PRO A 285 0.36 -0.69 -1.05
CA PRO A 285 -0.26 0.44 -0.35
C PRO A 285 -1.30 0.03 0.70
N ALA A 286 -2.19 -0.90 0.37
CA ALA A 286 -3.22 -1.40 1.29
C ALA A 286 -2.60 -2.14 2.48
N LEU A 287 -1.61 -3.01 2.24
CA LEU A 287 -0.88 -3.71 3.30
C LEU A 287 -0.06 -2.75 4.16
N THR A 288 0.53 -1.70 3.57
CA THR A 288 1.26 -0.68 4.33
C THR A 288 0.31 0.07 5.25
N CYS A 289 -0.89 0.44 4.79
CA CYS A 289 -1.90 1.05 5.66
C CYS A 289 -2.29 0.11 6.81
N LEU A 290 -2.47 -1.19 6.53
CA LEU A 290 -2.73 -2.19 7.56
C LEU A 290 -1.56 -2.28 8.56
N HIS A 291 -0.33 -2.32 8.07
CA HIS A 291 0.89 -2.34 8.88
C HIS A 291 1.01 -1.11 9.78
N LEU A 292 0.69 0.08 9.28
CA LEU A 292 0.66 1.32 10.06
C LEU A 292 -0.39 1.29 11.17
N ILE A 293 -1.58 0.73 10.90
CA ILE A 293 -2.62 0.52 11.92
C ILE A 293 -2.10 -0.46 12.99
N ILE A 294 -1.55 -1.59 12.58
CA ILE A 294 -1.02 -2.60 13.51
C ILE A 294 0.14 -2.03 14.33
N SER A 295 1.03 -1.26 13.71
CA SER A 295 2.13 -0.57 14.38
C SER A 295 1.60 0.36 15.48
N TYR A 296 0.57 1.16 15.19
CA TYR A 296 -0.07 2.03 16.17
C TYR A 296 -0.72 1.22 17.31
N LEU A 297 -1.42 0.13 16.98
CA LEU A 297 -2.08 -0.71 17.97
C LEU A 297 -1.10 -1.45 18.88
N TRP A 298 0.07 -1.86 18.38
CA TRP A 298 1.09 -2.60 19.14
C TRP A 298 2.26 -1.72 19.62
N ASP A 299 2.17 -0.41 19.43
CA ASP A 299 3.16 0.53 19.94
C ASP A 299 3.24 0.43 21.48
N SER A 300 4.46 0.37 21.99
CA SER A 300 4.74 0.22 23.43
C SER A 300 4.48 1.51 24.20
N ASP A 301 4.53 2.65 23.52
CA ASP A 301 4.26 3.97 24.11
C ASP A 301 2.77 4.35 24.09
N ALA A 302 1.92 3.54 23.43
CA ALA A 302 0.48 3.77 23.41
C ALA A 302 -0.15 3.43 24.78
N VAL A 303 -0.95 4.35 25.33
CA VAL A 303 -1.73 4.10 26.54
C VAL A 303 -2.69 2.96 26.28
N ILE A 304 -2.40 1.79 26.85
CA ILE A 304 -3.26 0.60 26.73
C ILE A 304 -4.61 0.94 27.38
N ASN A 305 -5.62 1.11 26.55
CA ASN A 305 -7.01 1.29 26.95
C ASN A 305 -7.86 0.11 26.46
N ASP A 306 -9.04 -0.05 27.04
CA ASP A 306 -9.96 -1.15 26.69
C ASP A 306 -10.36 -1.12 25.20
N GLU A 307 -10.34 0.05 24.57
CA GLU A 307 -10.65 0.22 23.14
C GLU A 307 -9.57 -0.39 22.25
N ILE A 308 -8.29 -0.09 22.52
CA ILE A 308 -7.15 -0.62 21.77
C ILE A 308 -7.08 -2.13 21.92
N GLU A 309 -7.37 -2.68 23.10
CA GLU A 309 -7.37 -4.14 23.26
C GLU A 309 -8.51 -4.81 22.48
N LYS A 310 -9.70 -4.19 22.40
CA LYS A 310 -10.78 -4.65 21.51
C LYS A 310 -10.35 -4.63 20.04
N LEU A 311 -9.67 -3.58 19.60
CA LEU A 311 -9.14 -3.48 18.23
C LEU A 311 -8.04 -4.51 17.95
N ARG A 312 -7.15 -4.76 18.92
CA ARG A 312 -6.16 -5.85 18.85
C ARG A 312 -6.83 -7.21 18.75
N GLN A 313 -7.87 -7.46 19.53
CA GLN A 313 -8.64 -8.71 19.46
C GLN A 313 -9.33 -8.86 18.09
N LEU A 314 -9.90 -7.80 17.55
CA LEU A 314 -10.48 -7.79 16.20
C LEU A 314 -9.42 -8.13 15.14
N ALA A 315 -8.25 -7.48 15.19
CA ALA A 315 -7.15 -7.75 14.29
C ALA A 315 -6.66 -9.21 14.39
N ARG A 316 -6.45 -9.73 15.61
CA ARG A 316 -6.06 -11.13 15.84
C ARG A 316 -7.08 -12.11 15.26
N THR A 317 -8.37 -11.85 15.46
CA THR A 317 -9.45 -12.73 14.98
C THR A 317 -9.49 -12.83 13.45
N GLN A 318 -9.11 -11.77 12.73
CA GLN A 318 -9.15 -11.71 11.27
C GLN A 318 -7.83 -12.12 10.59
N LEU A 319 -6.68 -11.87 11.24
CA LEU A 319 -5.35 -12.05 10.64
C LEU A 319 -4.63 -13.33 11.09
N PHE A 320 -4.99 -13.90 12.25
CA PHE A 320 -4.38 -15.16 12.70
C PHE A 320 -5.10 -16.37 12.11
N PRO A 321 -4.36 -17.44 11.73
CA PRO A 321 -4.96 -18.67 11.23
C PRO A 321 -5.92 -19.28 12.24
N THR A 322 -7.14 -19.59 11.79
CA THR A 322 -8.17 -20.26 12.60
C THR A 322 -7.88 -21.76 12.75
N SER A 323 -8.59 -22.44 13.67
CA SER A 323 -8.48 -23.90 13.80
C SER A 323 -8.84 -24.63 12.51
N GLU A 324 -9.78 -24.10 11.72
CA GLU A 324 -10.14 -24.65 10.40
C GLU A 324 -9.03 -24.47 9.37
N ASP A 325 -8.34 -23.31 9.38
CA ASP A 325 -7.16 -23.10 8.54
C ASP A 325 -6.06 -24.12 8.86
N ARG A 326 -5.88 -24.43 10.15
CA ARG A 326 -4.93 -25.44 10.62
C ARG A 326 -5.35 -26.87 10.27
N ARG A 327 -6.60 -27.17 9.91
CA ARG A 327 -6.96 -28.52 9.41
C ARG A 327 -6.35 -28.81 8.05
N LEU A 328 -6.42 -27.84 7.13
CA LEU A 328 -5.91 -28.00 5.75
C LEU A 328 -4.40 -27.73 5.66
N GLY A 329 -3.84 -27.07 6.67
CA GLY A 329 -2.46 -26.63 6.74
C GLY A 329 -2.32 -25.16 6.41
N ILE A 330 -1.46 -24.49 7.18
CA ILE A 330 -1.30 -23.04 7.10
C ILE A 330 -0.86 -22.67 5.68
N GLY A 331 -1.46 -21.62 5.12
CA GLY A 331 -1.17 -21.17 3.76
C GLY A 331 -1.88 -21.95 2.65
N LYS A 332 -2.58 -23.06 2.95
CA LYS A 332 -3.31 -23.86 1.95
C LYS A 332 -4.81 -23.54 1.87
N ALA A 333 -5.39 -23.02 2.95
CA ALA A 333 -6.79 -22.59 2.99
C ALA A 333 -7.02 -21.20 2.33
N THR A 334 -6.39 -20.96 1.18
CA THR A 334 -6.41 -19.67 0.48
C THR A 334 -7.79 -19.26 -0.03
N LYS A 335 -8.73 -20.21 -0.14
CA LYS A 335 -10.11 -19.95 -0.59
C LYS A 335 -11.04 -19.43 0.52
N THR A 336 -10.74 -19.66 1.79
CA THR A 336 -11.68 -19.43 2.90
C THR A 336 -11.28 -18.28 3.81
N SER A 337 -10.00 -18.13 4.12
CA SER A 337 -9.52 -17.19 5.16
C SER A 337 -8.51 -16.18 4.62
N LEU A 338 -8.61 -14.92 5.09
CA LEU A 338 -7.62 -13.89 4.81
C LEU A 338 -6.27 -14.25 5.45
N ALA A 339 -6.28 -14.77 6.67
CA ALA A 339 -5.08 -15.21 7.39
C ALA A 339 -4.26 -16.21 6.57
N SER A 340 -4.90 -17.25 6.04
CA SER A 340 -4.24 -18.24 5.18
C SER A 340 -3.64 -17.64 3.91
N ARG A 341 -4.30 -16.63 3.32
CA ARG A 341 -3.77 -15.94 2.13
C ARG A 341 -2.58 -15.04 2.46
N LEU A 342 -2.64 -14.32 3.58
CA LEU A 342 -1.53 -13.49 4.03
C LEU A 342 -0.30 -14.33 4.42
N VAL A 343 -0.50 -15.47 5.08
CA VAL A 343 0.63 -16.38 5.34
C VAL A 343 1.20 -16.92 4.03
N ALA A 344 0.37 -17.33 3.06
CA ALA A 344 0.87 -17.73 1.75
C ALA A 344 1.65 -16.60 1.04
N LEU A 345 1.18 -15.35 1.15
CA LEU A 345 1.84 -14.17 0.59
C LEU A 345 3.25 -13.96 1.17
N THR A 346 3.51 -14.36 2.43
CA THR A 346 4.87 -14.30 3.01
C THR A 346 5.90 -15.20 2.30
N SER A 347 5.44 -16.09 1.42
CA SER A 347 6.28 -16.97 0.61
C SER A 347 6.19 -16.71 -0.90
N GLU A 348 5.40 -15.71 -1.31
CA GLU A 348 5.20 -15.38 -2.72
C GLU A 348 6.46 -14.68 -3.27
N PRO A 349 7.16 -15.25 -4.27
CA PRO A 349 8.40 -14.70 -4.80
C PRO A 349 8.20 -13.49 -5.71
N THR A 350 7.01 -13.37 -6.33
CA THR A 350 6.72 -12.31 -7.31
C THR A 350 6.41 -10.96 -6.67
N LEU A 351 5.95 -10.96 -5.41
CA LEU A 351 5.48 -9.78 -4.68
C LEU A 351 6.41 -9.46 -3.52
N THR A 352 7.67 -9.15 -3.82
CA THR A 352 8.73 -8.91 -2.84
C THR A 352 8.38 -7.87 -1.76
N ASN A 353 7.76 -6.74 -2.11
CA ASN A 353 7.42 -5.70 -1.13
C ASN A 353 6.20 -6.10 -0.31
N ALA A 354 5.12 -6.55 -0.96
CA ALA A 354 3.92 -6.98 -0.27
C ALA A 354 4.18 -8.16 0.68
N ASN A 355 5.03 -9.10 0.27
CA ASN A 355 5.51 -10.21 1.09
C ASN A 355 6.20 -9.68 2.36
N ARG A 356 7.18 -8.77 2.20
CA ARG A 356 7.91 -8.17 3.33
C ARG A 356 6.97 -7.43 4.29
N ILE A 357 6.01 -6.67 3.78
CA ILE A 357 5.04 -5.94 4.62
C ILE A 357 4.15 -6.94 5.39
N ALA A 358 3.66 -7.99 4.74
CA ALA A 358 2.86 -9.03 5.40
C ALA A 358 3.63 -9.73 6.52
N GLN A 359 4.91 -10.02 6.27
CA GLN A 359 5.83 -10.56 7.25
C GLN A 359 6.04 -9.62 8.46
N GLU A 360 6.24 -8.32 8.23
CA GLU A 360 6.38 -7.30 9.28
C GLU A 360 5.10 -7.16 10.13
N ILE A 361 3.92 -7.26 9.53
CA ILE A 361 2.64 -7.28 10.24
C ILE A 361 2.60 -8.42 11.27
N TYR A 362 2.91 -9.65 10.84
CA TYR A 362 2.89 -10.81 11.74
C TYR A 362 3.91 -10.66 12.88
N TRP A 363 5.11 -10.19 12.59
CA TRP A 363 6.14 -9.96 13.61
C TRP A 363 5.71 -8.99 14.70
N GLN A 364 5.12 -7.85 14.32
CA GLN A 364 4.62 -6.87 15.28
C GLN A 364 3.47 -7.42 16.12
N MET A 365 2.50 -8.09 15.48
CA MET A 365 1.35 -8.68 16.19
C MET A 365 1.77 -9.75 17.21
N CYS A 366 2.87 -10.45 16.94
CA CYS A 366 3.48 -11.45 17.83
C CYS A 366 4.42 -10.84 18.88
N GLY A 367 4.42 -9.51 19.06
CA GLY A 367 5.24 -8.84 20.06
C GLY A 367 6.73 -8.94 19.82
N CYS A 368 7.15 -9.08 18.55
CA CYS A 368 8.54 -9.25 18.17
C CYS A 368 9.20 -10.51 18.79
N ASP A 369 8.43 -11.58 18.97
CA ASP A 369 8.92 -12.87 19.47
C ASP A 369 8.95 -13.94 18.35
N ALA A 370 10.15 -14.47 18.10
CA ALA A 370 10.41 -15.52 17.12
C ALA A 370 9.64 -16.83 17.41
N ASN A 371 9.43 -17.16 18.68
CA ASN A 371 8.71 -18.36 19.08
C ASN A 371 7.22 -18.22 18.77
N GLU A 372 6.66 -17.06 19.09
CA GLU A 372 5.25 -16.76 18.86
C GLU A 372 4.92 -16.70 17.36
N VAL A 373 5.79 -16.06 16.57
CA VAL A 373 5.67 -16.06 15.11
C VAL A 373 5.70 -17.48 14.53
N SER A 374 6.61 -18.32 15.00
CA SER A 374 6.71 -19.72 14.54
C SER A 374 5.50 -20.56 14.95
N SER A 375 4.92 -20.29 16.12
CA SER A 375 3.70 -20.94 16.62
C SER A 375 2.46 -20.55 15.79
N ILE A 376 2.37 -19.28 15.40
CA ILE A 376 1.22 -18.73 14.68
C ILE A 376 1.28 -19.05 13.19
N MET A 377 2.42 -18.83 12.53
CA MET A 377 2.56 -19.05 11.08
C MET A 377 3.01 -20.47 10.71
N GLY A 378 3.45 -21.27 11.69
CA GLY A 378 4.14 -22.53 11.46
C GLY A 378 5.63 -22.33 11.16
N PHE A 379 6.46 -23.33 11.48
CA PHE A 379 7.91 -23.21 11.37
C PHE A 379 8.39 -22.94 9.93
N GLY A 380 7.72 -23.50 8.92
CA GLY A 380 8.09 -23.27 7.51
C GLY A 380 8.06 -21.80 7.11
N TYR A 381 6.94 -21.13 7.36
CA TYR A 381 6.77 -19.70 7.07
C TYR A 381 7.57 -18.82 8.03
N GLY A 382 7.54 -19.15 9.34
CA GLY A 382 8.25 -18.42 10.38
C GLY A 382 9.77 -18.43 10.20
N SER A 383 10.38 -19.58 9.95
CA SER A 383 11.84 -19.68 9.78
C SER A 383 12.36 -18.95 8.55
N SER A 384 11.62 -18.97 7.44
CA SER A 384 11.93 -18.18 6.24
C SER A 384 11.94 -16.68 6.55
N TYR A 385 10.92 -16.20 7.26
CA TYR A 385 10.84 -14.81 7.71
C TYR A 385 12.02 -14.43 8.61
N LEU A 386 12.29 -15.22 9.65
CA LEU A 386 13.36 -14.95 10.60
C LEU A 386 14.73 -14.97 9.90
N ALA A 387 14.97 -15.92 8.99
CA ALA A 387 16.18 -15.92 8.19
C ALA A 387 16.34 -14.62 7.39
N ASN A 388 15.30 -14.16 6.70
CA ASN A 388 15.36 -12.93 5.89
C ASN A 388 15.56 -11.67 6.74
N THR A 389 14.89 -11.58 7.90
CA THR A 389 14.99 -10.40 8.77
C THR A 389 16.26 -10.34 9.59
N PHE A 390 16.76 -11.46 10.12
CA PHE A 390 18.01 -11.48 10.89
C PHE A 390 19.26 -11.45 10.01
N ILE A 391 19.22 -11.97 8.78
CA ILE A 391 20.34 -11.80 7.83
C ILE A 391 20.40 -10.35 7.33
N ALA A 392 19.25 -9.72 7.03
CA ALA A 392 19.21 -8.31 6.62
C ALA A 392 19.48 -7.33 7.78
N GLY A 393 19.15 -7.70 9.03
CA GLY A 393 19.36 -6.91 10.24
C GLY A 393 20.77 -6.98 10.85
N SER A 394 21.67 -7.80 10.29
CA SER A 394 23.05 -7.95 10.77
C SER A 394 23.91 -6.69 10.58
N ASP A 395 23.46 -5.71 9.79
CA ASP A 395 24.16 -4.43 9.64
C ASP A 395 23.61 -3.30 10.53
N ASN A 396 22.54 -3.52 11.32
CA ASN A 396 21.91 -2.44 12.11
C ASN A 396 21.20 -2.86 13.41
N THR A 397 21.74 -3.83 14.16
CA THR A 397 21.21 -4.19 15.49
C THR A 397 22.23 -3.92 16.61
N ASN A 398 22.41 -2.64 16.93
CA ASN A 398 22.95 -2.25 18.23
C ASN A 398 22.05 -1.18 18.86
N LYS A 399 20.91 -1.63 19.39
CA LYS A 399 20.11 -0.99 20.46
C LYS A 399 19.04 -2.00 20.87
N ASN A 400 19.08 -2.41 22.14
CA ASN A 400 18.26 -3.43 22.81
C ASN A 400 18.79 -4.85 22.69
N GLY A 401 19.83 -5.13 23.49
CA GLY A 401 20.50 -6.42 23.61
C GLY A 401 19.60 -7.56 24.13
N LYS A 402 18.89 -8.19 23.20
CA LYS A 402 18.45 -9.58 23.31
C LYS A 402 18.69 -10.27 21.97
N SER A 403 19.94 -10.66 21.72
CA SER A 403 20.22 -11.68 20.70
C SER A 403 19.57 -12.99 21.15
N PRO A 404 18.71 -13.64 20.35
CA PRO A 404 18.36 -15.02 20.60
C PRO A 404 19.52 -15.88 20.12
N ALA A 405 20.48 -16.11 21.03
CA ALA A 405 21.43 -17.20 20.85
C ALA A 405 20.62 -18.50 20.78
N SER A 406 20.80 -19.21 19.67
CA SER A 406 20.26 -20.52 19.38
C SER A 406 20.36 -21.44 20.60
N LYS A 407 19.20 -21.73 21.20
CA LYS A 407 18.97 -22.95 21.98
C LYS A 407 17.62 -23.52 21.54
N SER A 408 17.59 -24.12 20.35
CA SER A 408 16.63 -25.20 20.09
C SER A 408 17.10 -26.42 20.89
N SER A 409 16.88 -26.42 22.20
CA SER A 409 16.90 -27.65 22.98
C SER A 409 15.62 -28.39 22.65
N ILE A 410 15.74 -29.37 21.74
CA ILE A 410 14.77 -30.45 21.63
C ILE A 410 14.81 -31.16 22.99
N THR A 411 13.79 -30.98 23.81
CA THR A 411 13.67 -31.67 25.09
C THR A 411 13.39 -33.15 24.79
N GLU A 412 14.39 -34.00 25.04
CA GLU A 412 14.23 -35.44 25.06
C GLU A 412 13.23 -35.81 26.16
N VAL A 413 12.16 -36.50 25.78
CA VAL A 413 11.22 -37.12 26.73
C VAL A 413 11.86 -38.40 27.23
N GLN A 414 12.51 -38.32 28.39
CA GLN A 414 12.85 -39.48 29.21
C GLN A 414 11.60 -39.86 30.04
N PRO A 415 11.21 -41.14 30.11
CA PRO A 415 10.08 -41.55 30.94
C PRO A 415 10.61 -41.82 32.35
N ASP A 416 10.45 -40.87 33.26
CA ASP A 416 10.60 -41.17 34.69
C ASP A 416 9.38 -40.72 35.48
N ASN A 417 8.88 -41.69 36.24
CA ASN A 417 7.81 -41.56 37.22
C ASN A 417 8.24 -40.55 38.29
N ASP A 418 7.44 -39.50 38.50
CA ASP A 418 6.90 -39.18 39.81
C ASP A 418 6.10 -37.87 39.79
N HIS A 419 5.02 -37.89 40.56
CA HIS A 419 4.09 -36.78 40.77
C HIS A 419 4.78 -35.53 41.32
N HIS A 420 4.70 -34.40 40.59
CA HIS A 420 4.27 -33.12 41.18
C HIS A 420 3.87 -32.10 40.10
N ASP A 421 2.76 -31.44 40.38
CA ASP A 421 1.97 -30.55 39.55
C ASP A 421 2.67 -29.22 39.21
N HIS A 422 2.24 -28.62 38.10
CA HIS A 422 2.69 -27.36 37.47
C HIS A 422 3.80 -27.47 36.42
N GLN A 423 3.46 -28.04 35.26
CA GLN A 423 4.18 -27.80 34.00
C GLN A 423 3.23 -27.32 32.89
N GLN A 424 3.63 -26.23 32.25
CA GLN A 424 3.07 -25.74 30.99
C GLN A 424 3.19 -26.86 29.95
N GLN A 425 2.06 -27.41 29.52
CA GLN A 425 2.02 -28.38 28.44
C GLN A 425 2.57 -27.72 27.16
N PRO A 426 3.52 -28.34 26.42
CA PRO A 426 3.72 -27.99 25.03
C PRO A 426 2.37 -28.14 24.32
N GLN A 427 2.02 -27.24 23.38
CA GLN A 427 0.75 -27.31 22.64
C GLN A 427 0.63 -28.66 21.90
N GLN A 428 0.11 -29.67 22.60
CA GLN A 428 -0.08 -31.03 22.14
C GLN A 428 -1.20 -31.00 21.11
N GLY A 429 -0.84 -30.92 19.83
CA GLY A 429 -1.82 -31.01 18.75
C GLY A 429 -1.55 -30.14 17.54
N ILE A 430 -0.39 -29.49 17.39
CA ILE A 430 -0.04 -28.75 16.17
C ILE A 430 1.27 -29.27 15.60
N ASN A 431 1.27 -29.67 14.33
CA ASN A 431 2.45 -30.08 13.59
C ASN A 431 3.39 -28.87 13.45
N PRO A 432 4.63 -28.94 13.97
CA PRO A 432 5.53 -27.78 13.98
C PRO A 432 5.94 -27.36 12.56
N ILE A 433 6.00 -28.28 11.60
CA ILE A 433 6.44 -28.02 10.23
C ILE A 433 5.31 -27.40 9.40
N THR A 434 4.12 -28.00 9.45
CA THR A 434 2.99 -27.61 8.58
C THR A 434 1.98 -26.69 9.27
N GLY A 435 2.11 -26.49 10.58
CA GLY A 435 1.14 -25.78 11.41
C GLY A 435 -0.23 -26.47 11.49
N GLN A 436 -0.34 -27.72 11.00
CA GLN A 436 -1.60 -28.45 10.96
C GLN A 436 -2.01 -28.94 12.33
N ALA A 437 -3.31 -28.88 12.64
CA ALA A 437 -3.82 -29.53 13.84
C ALA A 437 -3.69 -31.07 13.67
N MET A 438 -2.90 -31.71 14.53
CA MET A 438 -2.72 -33.16 14.55
C MET A 438 -3.99 -33.80 15.12
N ASN A 439 -4.68 -34.60 14.30
CA ASN A 439 -5.71 -35.50 14.78
C ASN A 439 -5.04 -36.83 15.17
N PRO A 440 -5.05 -37.25 16.45
CA PRO A 440 -4.37 -38.46 16.91
C PRO A 440 -4.79 -39.73 16.16
N GLU A 441 -6.04 -39.80 15.67
CA GLU A 441 -6.54 -40.95 14.91
C GLU A 441 -6.00 -40.98 13.48
N GLU A 442 -5.87 -39.83 12.82
CA GLU A 442 -5.34 -39.73 11.46
C GLU A 442 -3.84 -39.94 11.45
N ASP A 443 -3.11 -39.38 12.41
CA ASP A 443 -1.68 -39.61 12.62
C ASP A 443 -1.40 -41.10 12.87
N SER A 444 -2.24 -41.76 13.66
CA SER A 444 -2.11 -43.20 13.92
C SER A 444 -2.34 -44.02 12.65
N ARG A 445 -3.35 -43.67 11.85
CA ARG A 445 -3.61 -44.30 10.54
C ARG A 445 -2.50 -44.05 9.53
N GLU A 446 -1.92 -42.86 9.50
CA GLU A 446 -0.81 -42.53 8.61
C GLU A 446 0.46 -43.28 9.02
N ARG A 447 0.77 -43.34 10.32
CA ARG A 447 1.87 -44.17 10.84
C ARG A 447 1.67 -45.65 10.53
N GLU A 448 0.45 -46.15 10.63
CA GLU A 448 0.11 -47.53 10.27
C GLU A 448 0.26 -47.79 8.77
N ARG A 449 -0.16 -46.84 7.92
CA ARG A 449 0.07 -46.91 6.46
C ARG A 449 1.56 -46.90 6.11
N LEU A 450 2.34 -45.99 6.68
CA LEU A 450 3.77 -45.89 6.45
C LEU A 450 4.52 -47.15 6.93
N ARG A 451 4.09 -47.73 8.07
CA ARG A 451 4.60 -49.03 8.52
C ARG A 451 4.25 -50.15 7.54
N ALA A 452 3.01 -50.20 7.08
CA ALA A 452 2.59 -51.19 6.09
C ALA A 452 3.29 -51.03 4.73
N GLU A 453 3.67 -49.81 4.32
CA GLU A 453 4.48 -49.57 3.14
C GLU A 453 5.95 -49.95 3.36
N TRP A 454 6.51 -49.63 4.52
CA TRP A 454 7.86 -50.05 4.91
C TRP A 454 8.00 -51.57 4.93
N ASP A 455 7.00 -52.28 5.44
CA ASP A 455 6.98 -53.74 5.51
C ASP A 455 6.86 -54.41 4.14
N LYS A 456 6.35 -53.70 3.12
CA LYS A 456 6.29 -54.16 1.72
C LYS A 456 7.63 -54.02 0.98
N LEU A 457 8.55 -53.19 1.46
CA LEU A 457 9.85 -52.99 0.83
C LEU A 457 10.73 -54.24 1.04
N SER A 458 11.44 -54.64 -0.02
CA SER A 458 12.45 -55.69 0.06
C SER A 458 13.65 -55.23 0.90
N ASP A 459 14.41 -56.18 1.47
CA ASP A 459 15.56 -55.85 2.31
C ASP A 459 16.63 -55.03 1.57
N THR A 460 16.76 -55.22 0.25
CA THR A 460 17.66 -54.41 -0.59
C THR A 460 17.18 -52.97 -0.74
N GLU A 461 15.86 -52.74 -0.83
CA GLU A 461 15.29 -51.39 -0.91
C GLU A 461 15.35 -50.68 0.45
N LYS A 462 15.14 -51.42 1.54
CA LYS A 462 15.33 -50.91 2.91
C LYS A 462 16.77 -50.46 3.15
N GLN A 463 17.74 -51.24 2.66
CA GLN A 463 19.17 -50.88 2.73
C GLN A 463 19.44 -49.57 1.96
N GLN A 464 18.94 -49.44 0.73
CA GLN A 464 19.12 -48.22 -0.07
C GLN A 464 18.46 -46.98 0.56
N GLU A 465 17.27 -47.13 1.13
CA GLU A 465 16.60 -46.01 1.80
C GLU A 465 17.31 -45.62 3.11
N SER A 466 17.85 -46.61 3.84
CA SER A 466 18.71 -46.38 5.01
C SER A 466 20.00 -45.63 4.62
N GLU A 467 20.64 -45.99 3.50
CA GLU A 467 21.83 -45.29 2.99
C GLU A 467 21.53 -43.84 2.57
N LYS A 468 20.37 -43.59 1.93
CA LYS A 468 19.92 -42.22 1.60
C LYS A 468 19.69 -41.40 2.88
N MET A 469 19.00 -41.98 3.87
CA MET A 469 18.75 -41.33 5.16
C MET A 469 20.07 -41.04 5.89
N TYR A 470 21.00 -41.99 5.91
CA TYR A 470 22.33 -41.82 6.48
C TYR A 470 23.12 -40.70 5.79
N GLY A 471 23.08 -40.64 4.45
CA GLY A 471 23.69 -39.55 3.69
C GLY A 471 23.06 -38.18 3.98
N LEU A 472 21.74 -38.15 4.25
CA LEU A 472 21.05 -36.94 4.69
C LEU A 472 21.51 -36.52 6.10
N PHE A 473 21.64 -37.48 7.03
CA PHE A 473 22.14 -37.25 8.39
C PHE A 473 23.57 -36.71 8.40
N GLU A 474 24.48 -37.28 7.59
CA GLU A 474 25.86 -36.81 7.47
C GLU A 474 25.93 -35.39 6.89
N LYS A 475 25.08 -35.06 5.89
CA LYS A 475 24.97 -33.69 5.36
C LYS A 475 24.45 -32.71 6.41
N LEU A 476 23.44 -33.08 7.20
CA LEU A 476 22.88 -32.26 8.28
C LEU A 476 23.89 -32.04 9.42
N LYS A 477 24.66 -33.07 9.77
CA LYS A 477 25.77 -33.01 10.73
C LYS A 477 26.87 -32.08 10.24
N LYS A 478 27.26 -32.18 8.96
CA LYS A 478 28.25 -31.30 8.34
C LYS A 478 27.80 -29.83 8.28
N ASN A 479 26.51 -29.59 8.12
CA ASN A 479 25.92 -28.25 8.12
C ASN A 479 25.69 -27.67 9.54
N GLY A 480 26.04 -28.41 10.60
CA GLY A 480 26.03 -27.91 11.98
C GLY A 480 24.64 -27.75 12.62
N ILE A 481 23.58 -28.26 11.97
CA ILE A 481 22.18 -28.14 12.44
C ILE A 481 21.88 -29.11 13.59
N PHE A 482 22.66 -30.19 13.75
CA PHE A 482 22.53 -31.18 14.82
C PHE A 482 23.86 -31.41 15.55
N LYS A 483 23.83 -31.46 16.89
CA LYS A 483 24.87 -32.09 17.71
C LYS A 483 24.29 -33.39 18.29
N ILE A 484 24.74 -34.53 17.79
CA ILE A 484 24.41 -35.83 18.38
C ILE A 484 25.26 -36.00 19.62
N GLN A 485 24.63 -36.09 20.79
CA GLN A 485 25.27 -36.58 21.99
C GLN A 485 25.19 -38.11 21.92
N ASN A 486 26.31 -38.76 21.62
CA ASN A 486 26.39 -40.22 21.72
C ASN A 486 26.12 -40.59 23.19
N ASN A 487 24.95 -41.15 23.49
CA ASN A 487 24.71 -41.79 24.78
C ASN A 487 25.27 -43.23 24.70
N PRO A 488 25.90 -43.75 25.77
CA PRO A 488 26.86 -44.83 25.69
C PRO A 488 26.16 -46.19 25.68
N PHE A 489 26.01 -46.78 24.49
CA PHE A 489 26.23 -48.21 24.36
C PHE A 489 27.64 -48.41 23.86
N ASP A 490 28.57 -48.19 24.80
CA ASP A 490 29.94 -48.60 24.67
C ASP A 490 29.96 -50.11 24.38
N SER A 491 30.60 -50.43 23.26
CA SER A 491 31.14 -51.73 22.91
C SER A 491 32.01 -52.30 24.04
N SER A 492 31.37 -52.89 25.05
CA SER A 492 32.04 -53.61 26.14
C SER A 492 31.11 -54.62 26.82
N ASN A 493 30.49 -55.52 26.05
CA ASN A 493 29.87 -56.73 26.64
C ASN A 493 29.67 -57.90 25.64
N PHE A 494 30.64 -58.11 24.76
CA PHE A 494 30.75 -59.36 23.98
C PHE A 494 32.18 -59.91 24.07
N GLU A 495 32.57 -60.35 25.27
CA GLU A 495 33.56 -61.42 25.44
C GLU A 495 33.13 -62.29 26.63
N LYS A 496 32.48 -63.42 26.33
CA LYS A 496 32.69 -64.71 26.97
C LYS A 496 32.35 -65.82 26.00
#